data_AF-A0A2K3KSQ2-F1
#
_entry.id   AF-A0A2K3KSQ2-F1
#
_cell.length_a   1.000
_cell.length_b   1.000
_cell.length_c   1.000
_cell.angle_alpha   90.00
_cell.angle_beta   90.00
_cell.angle_gamma   90.00
#
_symmetry.space_group_name_H-M   'P 1'
#
loop_
_entity.id
_entity.type
_entity.pdbx_description
1 polymer ?
#
loop_
_entity_poly.entity_id
_entity_poly.type
_entity_poly.pdbx_seq_one_letter_code
_entity_poly.pdbx_strand_id
1 'polypeptide(L)' 'MEGTVCLNVDGNLLGPMNTAGYGGRLRNNAGNFIWDLLGEWIPECDLFFGLAAV' A
#
# COMPACT_ATOMS: atom_id res chain seq x y z
N MET A 1 -19.32 -18.21 5.25
CA MET A 1 -18.14 -18.72 4.52
C MET A 1 -17.10 -17.62 4.60
N GLU A 2 -16.02 -17.80 5.35
CA GLU A 2 -14.92 -16.83 5.35
C GLU A 2 -14.25 -16.87 3.97
N GLY A 3 -14.23 -15.73 3.28
CA GLY A 3 -13.50 -15.58 2.03
C GLY A 3 -12.12 -15.02 2.32
N THR A 4 -11.07 -15.70 1.88
CA THR A 4 -9.71 -15.15 1.91
C THR A 4 -9.56 -14.11 0.79
N VAL A 5 -9.03 -12.93 1.14
CA VAL A 5 -8.64 -11.89 0.19
C VAL A 5 -7.14 -11.66 0.29
N CYS A 6 -6.49 -11.44 -0.84
CA CYS A 6 -5.07 -11.13 -0.91
C CYS A 6 -4.91 -9.60 -1.06
N LEU A 7 -4.14 -8.99 -0.17
CA LEU A 7 -3.73 -7.59 -0.27
C LEU A 7 -2.25 -7.54 -0.69
N ASN A 8 -2.00 -7.08 -1.92
CA ASN A 8 -0.64 -6.85 -2.40
C ASN A 8 -0.34 -5.37 -2.23
N VAL A 9 0.70 -5.02 -1.47
CA VAL A 9 1.04 -3.62 -1.17
C VAL A 9 2.49 -3.31 -1.56
N ASP A 10 2.69 -2.12 -2.10
CA ASP A 10 3.98 -1.58 -2.52
C ASP A 10 4.07 -0.09 -2.14
N GLY A 11 5.27 0.38 -1.82
CA GLY A 11 5.52 1.74 -1.38
C GLY A 11 6.81 2.29 -1.96
N ASN A 12 6.79 3.55 -2.38
CA ASN A 12 7.95 4.22 -2.97
C ASN A 12 8.25 5.53 -2.24
N LEU A 13 9.54 5.82 -2.06
CA LEU A 13 10.05 7.04 -1.44
C LEU A 13 10.76 7.89 -2.49
N LEU A 14 10.27 9.11 -2.75
CA LEU A 14 10.88 10.05 -3.69
C LEU A 14 11.97 10.89 -2.99
N GLY A 15 13.01 10.20 -2.50
CA GLY A 15 14.17 10.82 -1.86
C GLY A 15 14.06 10.94 -0.33
N PRO A 16 15.16 11.29 0.35
CA PRO A 16 15.30 11.11 1.80
C PRO A 16 14.34 11.94 2.67
N MET A 17 13.63 12.94 2.13
CA MET A 17 12.70 13.79 2.90
C MET A 17 11.47 14.27 2.10
N ASN A 18 11.24 13.80 0.87
CA ASN A 18 10.52 14.61 -0.12
C ASN A 18 9.28 13.95 -0.75
N THR A 19 8.41 13.33 0.05
CA THR A 19 7.18 12.63 -0.37
C THR A 19 7.40 11.13 -0.61
N ALA A 20 6.49 10.34 -0.07
CA ALA A 20 6.36 8.92 -0.31
C ALA A 20 4.97 8.61 -0.83
N GLY A 21 4.87 7.62 -1.70
CA GLY A 21 3.60 7.05 -2.13
C GLY A 21 3.47 5.63 -1.61
N TYR A 22 2.25 5.20 -1.35
CA TYR A 22 1.94 3.78 -1.18
C TYR A 22 0.75 3.41 -2.05
N GLY A 23 0.74 2.15 -2.47
CA GLY A 23 -0.32 1.57 -3.26
C GLY A 23 -0.57 0.13 -2.86
N GLY A 24 -1.81 -0.31 -3.00
CA GLY A 24 -2.19 -1.68 -2.73
C GLY A 24 -3.31 -2.15 -3.62
N ARG A 25 -3.29 -3.43 -4.00
CA ARG A 25 -4.35 -4.08 -4.79
C ARG A 25 -4.95 -5.22 -4.00
N LEU A 26 -6.26 -5.14 -3.77
CA LEU A 26 -7.06 -6.18 -3.16
C LEU A 26 -7.58 -7.15 -4.23
N ARG A 27 -7.41 -8.44 -3.99
CA ARG A 27 -7.86 -9.51 -4.88
C ARG A 27 -8.60 -10.59 -4.11
N ASN A 28 -9.56 -11.26 -4.77
CA ASN A 28 -10.18 -12.46 -4.20
C ASN A 28 -9.25 -13.68 -4.31
N ASN A 29 -9.68 -14.82 -3.76
CA ASN A 29 -8.92 -16.07 -3.81
C ASN A 29 -8.58 -16.57 -5.23
N ALA A 30 -9.34 -16.14 -6.24
CA ALA A 30 -9.12 -16.46 -7.64
C ALA A 30 -8.22 -15.44 -8.34
N GLY A 31 -7.67 -14.48 -7.60
CA GLY A 31 -6.80 -13.43 -8.12
C GLY A 31 -7.54 -12.31 -8.85
N ASN A 32 -8.88 -12.31 -8.86
CA ASN A 32 -9.66 -11.25 -9.48
C ASN A 32 -9.55 -9.96 -8.67
N PHE A 33 -9.43 -8.85 -9.40
CA PHE A 33 -9.42 -7.52 -8.83
C PHE A 33 -10.71 -7.23 -8.05
N ILE A 34 -10.56 -6.67 -6.85
CA ILE A 34 -11.66 -6.14 -6.04
C ILE A 34 -11.53 -4.61 -5.93
N TRP A 35 -10.37 -4.12 -5.52
CA TRP A 35 -10.17 -2.71 -5.17
C TRP A 35 -8.69 -2.29 -5.22
N ASP A 36 -8.42 -1.01 -5.49
CA ASP A 36 -7.08 -0.40 -5.39
C ASP A 36 -7.05 0.69 -4.29
N LEU A 37 -6.03 0.65 -3.44
CA LEU A 37 -5.72 1.63 -2.41
C LEU A 37 -4.52 2.44 -2.87
N LEU A 38 -4.61 3.77 -2.81
CA LEU A 38 -3.51 4.66 -3.16
C LEU A 38 -3.45 5.77 -2.12
N GLY A 39 -2.25 6.13 -1.71
CA GLY A 39 -2.03 7.26 -0.82
C GLY A 39 -0.67 7.89 -1.01
N GLU A 40 -0.62 9.18 -0.71
CA GLU A 40 0.59 9.99 -0.71
C GLU A 40 0.83 10.46 0.72
N TRP A 41 2.06 10.32 1.18
CA TRP A 41 2.51 10.79 2.47
C TRP A 41 3.61 11.82 2.24
N ILE A 42 3.41 13.03 2.73
CA ILE A 42 4.40 14.11 2.70
C ILE A 42 4.92 14.27 4.13
N PRO A 43 6.15 13.84 4.44
CA PRO A 43 6.67 13.96 5.78
C PRO A 43 7.69 15.07 6.01
N GLU A 44 7.61 15.62 7.22
CA GLU A 44 8.77 16.10 7.97
C GLU A 44 9.35 14.87 8.74
N CYS A 45 10.22 14.13 8.05
CA CYS A 45 11.07 13.01 8.53
C CYS A 45 10.45 11.69 9.08
N ASP A 46 10.88 10.62 8.40
CA ASP A 46 11.29 9.27 8.79
C ASP A 46 10.36 8.23 9.45
N LEU A 47 10.23 7.12 8.68
CA LEU A 47 10.08 5.71 9.06
C LEU A 47 8.64 5.13 9.10
N PHE A 48 8.51 3.93 8.48
CA PHE A 48 7.34 3.00 8.40
C PHE A 48 6.43 3.00 7.15
N PHE A 49 6.98 2.82 5.95
CA PHE A 49 6.16 2.59 4.73
C PHE A 49 5.63 1.16 4.59
N GLY A 50 6.32 0.17 5.17
CA GLY A 50 5.83 -1.21 5.22
C GLY A 50 4.70 -1.45 6.22
N LEU A 51 4.48 -0.53 7.18
CA LEU A 51 3.40 -0.61 8.16
C LEU A 51 2.22 0.30 7.80
N ALA A 52 2.46 1.45 7.14
CA ALA A 52 1.35 2.29 6.65
C ALA A 52 0.51 1.62 5.56
N ALA A 53 1.10 0.66 4.84
CA ALA A 53 0.40 -0.14 3.83
C ALA A 53 -0.20 -1.45 4.39
N VAL A 54 -0.11 -1.72 5.70
CA VAL A 54 -0.66 -2.93 6.36
C VAL A 54 -1.68 -2.57 7.42
#